data_AF-A0AAU8ZR32-F1
#
_entry.id   AF-A0AAU8ZR32-F1
#
_cell.length_a   1.000
_cell.length_b   1.000
_cell.length_c   1.000
_cell.angle_alpha   90.00
_cell.angle_beta   90.00
_cell.angle_gamma   90.00
#
_symmetry.space_group_name_H-M   'P 1'
#
loop_
_entity.id
_entity.type
_entity.pdbx_description
1 polymer ?
#
loop_
_entity_poly.entity_id
_entity_poly.type
_entity_poly.pdbx_seq_one_letter_code
_entity_poly.pdbx_strand_id
1 'polypeptide(L)'
;MKGKITITRPSYGDGRNVINIQVRDDVSRIKFLDIEIDCADFARAVTGLSETDCRLSVRGLDSVGKVKITEARKALCPIDISGKENMAKWLHDNKQEDGWILDSYLGNKSSVEYTENGYILKYRVIKYIEADNEQIS
;
A
#
# COMPACT_ATOMS: atom_id res chain seq x y z
N MET A 1 1.29 11.89 17.05
CA MET A 1 0.94 11.02 15.90
C MET A 1 -0.28 10.19 16.28
N LYS A 2 -1.27 10.08 15.39
CA LYS A 2 -2.45 9.22 15.58
C LYS A 2 -2.38 8.07 14.57
N GLY A 3 -2.88 6.90 14.95
CA GLY A 3 -2.88 5.74 14.08
C GLY A 3 -4.09 4.86 14.33
N LYS A 4 -4.25 3.86 13.46
CA LYS A 4 -5.28 2.83 13.57
C LYS A 4 -4.63 1.46 13.65
N ILE A 5 -5.19 0.62 14.51
CA ILE A 5 -4.83 -0.78 14.62
C ILE A 5 -5.92 -1.61 13.95
N THR A 6 -5.52 -2.64 13.21
CA THR A 6 -6.42 -3.65 12.66
C THR A 6 -5.91 -5.01 13.09
N ILE A 7 -6.76 -5.80 13.72
CA ILE A 7 -6.46 -7.18 14.12
C ILE A 7 -7.32 -8.10 13.27
N THR A 8 -6.71 -9.07 12.60
CA THR A 8 -7.40 -10.04 11.76
C THR A 8 -6.90 -11.45 12.06
N ARG A 9 -7.74 -12.44 11.74
CA ARG A 9 -7.35 -13.84 11.66
C ARG A 9 -7.34 -14.23 10.18
N PRO A 10 -6.23 -14.02 9.46
CA PRO A 10 -6.14 -14.36 8.05
C PRO A 10 -6.27 -15.87 7.85
N SER A 11 -6.90 -16.26 6.74
CA SER A 11 -6.87 -17.65 6.26
C SER A 11 -5.83 -17.74 5.16
N TYR A 12 -4.65 -18.27 5.50
CA TYR A 12 -3.61 -18.55 4.52
C TYR A 12 -3.81 -19.94 3.94
N GLY A 13 -3.57 -20.09 2.63
CA GLY A 13 -3.67 -21.40 1.94
C GLY A 13 -2.60 -22.41 2.36
N ASP A 14 -1.66 -22.01 3.22
CA ASP A 14 -0.57 -22.84 3.77
C ASP A 14 -0.92 -23.48 5.12
N GLY A 15 -2.15 -23.30 5.61
CA GLY A 15 -2.64 -23.91 6.84
C GLY A 15 -2.14 -23.28 8.14
N ARG A 16 -1.39 -22.15 8.08
CA ARG A 16 -0.96 -21.43 9.28
C ARG A 16 -2.16 -20.83 10.02
N ASN A 17 -2.17 -20.95 11.35
CA ASN A 17 -3.21 -20.43 12.23
C ASN A 17 -2.70 -19.25 13.06
N VAL A 18 -2.66 -18.07 12.45
CA VAL A 18 -2.04 -16.88 13.04
C VAL A 18 -3.04 -15.74 13.20
N ILE A 19 -2.69 -14.81 14.08
CA ILE A 19 -3.33 -13.49 14.20
C ILE A 19 -2.38 -12.48 13.56
N ASN A 20 -2.94 -11.59 12.73
CA ASN A 20 -2.21 -10.49 12.12
C ASN A 20 -2.67 -9.17 12.74
N ILE A 21 -1.72 -8.38 13.25
CA ILE A 21 -1.95 -7.05 13.80
C ILE A 21 -1.23 -6.04 12.90
N GLN A 22 -1.98 -5.08 12.37
CA GLN A 22 -1.46 -4.05 11.47
C GLN A 22 -1.60 -2.69 12.14
N VAL A 23 -0.52 -1.91 12.12
CA VAL A 23 -0.54 -0.50 12.55
C VAL A 23 -0.43 0.40 11.33
N ARG A 24 -1.38 1.33 11.24
CA ARG A 24 -1.45 2.33 10.17
C ARG A 24 -1.33 3.73 10.74
N ASP A 25 -0.45 4.55 10.19
CA ASP A 25 -0.43 5.99 10.46
C ASP A 25 -1.62 6.66 9.75
N ASP A 26 -2.32 7.57 10.44
CA ASP A 26 -3.53 8.18 9.89
C ASP A 26 -3.26 9.33 8.93
N VAL A 27 -2.10 9.99 9.04
CA VAL A 27 -1.71 11.11 8.16
C VAL A 27 -1.23 10.58 6.81
N SER A 28 -0.21 9.73 6.81
CA SER A 28 0.36 9.13 5.58
C SER A 28 -0.52 8.02 4.99
N ARG A 29 -1.43 7.46 5.81
CA ARG A 29 -2.24 6.26 5.50
C ARG A 29 -1.41 5.00 5.25
N ILE A 30 -0.13 4.99 5.59
CA ILE A 30 0.77 3.83 5.42
C ILE A 30 0.55 2.82 6.53
N LYS A 31 0.40 1.54 6.14
CA LYS A 31 0.52 0.40 7.07
C LYS A 31 2.00 0.07 7.23
N PHE A 32 2.60 0.58 8.29
CA PHE A 32 4.05 0.55 8.44
C PHE A 32 4.56 -0.60 9.31
N LEU A 33 3.68 -1.19 10.12
CA LEU A 33 3.99 -2.35 10.95
C LEU A 33 2.94 -3.44 10.75
N ASP A 34 3.43 -4.63 10.44
CA ASP A 34 2.68 -5.88 10.38
C ASP A 34 3.28 -6.84 11.42
N ILE A 35 2.45 -7.37 12.31
CA ILE A 35 2.82 -8.34 13.34
C ILE A 35 2.06 -9.63 13.05
N GLU A 36 2.76 -10.75 12.97
CA GLU A 36 2.17 -12.08 12.84
C GLU A 36 2.54 -12.91 14.07
N ILE A 37 1.53 -13.47 14.75
CA ILE A 37 1.69 -14.26 15.97
C ILE A 37 0.80 -15.50 15.89
N ASP A 38 1.25 -16.65 16.41
CA ASP A 38 0.39 -17.83 16.50
C ASP A 38 -0.87 -17.54 17.34
N CYS A 39 -2.00 -18.13 16.97
CA CYS A 39 -3.27 -17.85 17.63
C CYS A 39 -3.30 -18.25 19.13
N ALA A 40 -2.63 -19.35 19.51
CA ALA A 40 -2.56 -19.79 20.90
C ALA A 40 -1.68 -18.86 21.72
N ASP A 41 -0.57 -18.44 21.13
CA ASP A 41 0.38 -17.50 21.71
C ASP A 41 -0.21 -16.10 21.88
N PHE A 42 -1.00 -15.63 20.91
CA PHE A 42 -1.78 -14.40 21.05
C PHE A 42 -2.74 -14.46 22.24
N ALA A 43 -3.43 -15.58 22.45
CA ALA A 43 -4.34 -15.74 23.59
C ALA A 43 -3.61 -15.69 24.94
N ARG A 44 -2.41 -16.28 25.03
CA ARG A 44 -1.54 -16.20 26.21
C ARG A 44 -1.05 -14.77 26.46
N ALA A 45 -0.61 -14.08 25.41
CA ALA A 45 -0.14 -12.70 25.50
C ALA A 45 -1.26 -11.74 25.97
N VAL A 46 -2.48 -11.88 25.41
CA VAL A 46 -3.63 -11.04 25.79
C VAL A 46 -4.07 -11.25 27.23
N THR A 47 -3.89 -12.46 27.76
CA THR A 47 -4.22 -12.78 29.17
C THR A 47 -3.11 -12.39 30.15
N GLY A 48 -2.01 -11.79 29.68
CA GLY A 48 -0.92 -11.28 30.51
C GLY A 48 -0.08 -12.39 31.16
N LEU A 49 -0.17 -13.62 30.64
CA LEU A 49 0.50 -14.79 31.22
C LEU A 49 1.97 -14.90 30.79
N SER A 50 2.34 -14.29 29.66
CA SER A 50 3.70 -14.38 29.10
C SER A 50 3.96 -13.29 28.05
N GLU A 51 5.22 -12.86 27.94
CA GLU A 51 5.74 -12.32 26.68
C GLU A 51 5.79 -13.44 25.65
N THR A 52 5.59 -13.13 24.36
CA THR A 52 5.54 -14.18 23.34
C THR A 52 6.16 -13.72 22.04
N ASP A 53 6.85 -14.66 21.39
CA ASP A 53 7.51 -14.42 20.13
C ASP A 53 6.49 -14.10 19.04
N CYS A 54 6.87 -13.17 18.17
CA CYS A 54 6.07 -12.81 16.99
C CYS A 54 6.99 -12.38 15.86
N ARG A 55 6.47 -12.44 14.63
CA ARG A 55 7.17 -11.97 13.44
C ARG A 55 6.76 -10.54 13.14
N LEU A 56 7.75 -9.65 13.11
CA LEU A 56 7.56 -8.24 12.74
C LEU A 56 7.98 -8.01 11.29
N SER A 57 7.18 -7.26 10.55
CA SER A 57 7.52 -6.75 9.22
C SER A 57 7.24 -5.26 9.18
N VAL A 58 8.23 -4.49 8.73
CA VAL A 58 8.19 -3.03 8.73
C VAL A 58 8.43 -2.50 7.32
N ARG A 59 7.66 -1.48 6.91
CA ARG A 59 7.76 -0.86 5.58
C ARG A 59 7.36 0.60 5.59
N GLY A 60 7.98 1.41 4.72
CA GLY A 60 7.59 2.81 4.51
C GLY A 60 7.71 3.70 5.75
N LEU A 61 8.65 3.40 6.65
CA LEU A 61 8.87 4.18 7.88
C LEU A 61 9.24 5.63 7.61
N ASP A 62 10.03 5.85 6.56
CA ASP A 62 10.49 7.15 6.06
C ASP A 62 9.32 8.10 5.68
N SER A 63 8.13 7.53 5.50
CA SER A 63 6.92 8.25 5.10
C SER A 63 5.88 8.34 6.21
N VAL A 64 6.13 7.77 7.40
CA VAL A 64 5.23 7.86 8.55
C VAL A 64 5.17 9.29 9.08
N GLY A 65 3.97 9.80 9.35
CA GLY A 65 3.74 11.16 9.81
C GLY A 65 3.71 12.22 8.69
N LYS A 66 4.09 11.84 7.46
CA LYS A 66 4.05 12.73 6.30
C LYS A 66 2.67 12.80 5.68
N VAL A 67 2.33 13.95 5.11
CA VAL A 67 1.09 14.14 4.35
C VAL A 67 1.22 13.45 3.00
N LYS A 68 0.24 12.61 2.69
CA LYS A 68 0.15 11.92 1.39
C LYS A 68 -0.53 12.84 0.38
N ILE A 69 0.22 13.26 -0.63
CA ILE A 69 -0.30 13.90 -1.84
C ILE A 69 -0.53 12.83 -2.90
N THR A 70 -1.69 12.83 -3.55
CA THR A 70 -2.03 11.88 -4.62
C THR A 70 -2.63 12.63 -5.79
N GLU A 71 -2.05 12.47 -6.97
CA GLU A 71 -2.52 13.11 -8.18
C GLU A 71 -2.85 12.09 -9.27
N ALA A 72 -3.90 12.35 -10.02
CA ALA A 72 -4.28 11.53 -11.16
C ALA A 72 -3.47 11.91 -12.41
N ARG A 73 -3.14 10.92 -13.23
CA ARG A 73 -2.44 11.06 -14.50
C ARG A 73 -3.11 10.21 -15.58
N LYS A 74 -2.81 10.55 -16.83
CA LYS A 74 -3.20 9.76 -18.01
C LYS A 74 -2.03 9.66 -18.97
N ALA A 75 -1.90 8.53 -19.64
CA ALA A 75 -0.90 8.33 -20.68
C ALA A 75 -1.46 7.45 -21.80
N LEU A 76 -1.10 7.75 -23.05
CA LEU A 76 -1.37 6.90 -24.20
C LEU A 76 -0.27 5.83 -24.28
N CYS A 77 -0.64 4.58 -24.03
CA CYS A 77 0.19 3.41 -24.20
C CYS A 77 0.03 2.87 -25.62
N PRO A 78 1.13 2.53 -26.31
CA PRO A 78 1.11 1.89 -27.63
C PRO A 78 0.21 0.63 -27.69
N ILE A 79 -0.39 0.38 -28.86
CA ILE A 79 -1.36 -0.70 -29.08
C ILE A 79 -0.74 -2.11 -29.04
N ASP A 80 0.55 -2.22 -29.33
CA ASP A 80 1.32 -3.47 -29.29
C ASP A 80 1.58 -3.95 -27.85
N ILE A 81 1.50 -3.04 -26.87
CA ILE A 81 1.63 -3.37 -25.46
C ILE A 81 0.26 -3.78 -24.91
N SER A 82 0.00 -5.08 -25.00
CA SER A 82 -1.21 -5.70 -24.49
C SER A 82 -0.98 -6.40 -23.13
N GLY A 83 -2.04 -6.49 -22.33
CA GLY A 83 -2.01 -7.08 -21.00
C GLY A 83 -1.67 -6.07 -19.91
N LYS A 84 -2.41 -6.12 -18.80
CA LYS A 84 -2.30 -5.12 -17.72
C LYS A 84 -0.92 -5.08 -17.07
N GLU A 85 -0.25 -6.22 -16.98
CA GLU A 85 1.10 -6.32 -16.42
C GLU A 85 2.12 -5.59 -17.30
N ASN A 86 2.07 -5.80 -18.62
CA ASN A 86 2.94 -5.11 -19.57
C ASN A 86 2.65 -3.60 -19.62
N MET A 87 1.37 -3.21 -19.56
CA MET A 87 0.97 -1.79 -19.47
C MET A 87 1.46 -1.13 -18.18
N ALA A 88 1.39 -1.84 -17.04
CA ALA A 88 1.91 -1.37 -15.76
C ALA A 88 3.44 -1.19 -15.80
N LYS A 89 4.15 -2.14 -16.41
CA LYS A 89 5.59 -2.03 -16.64
C LYS A 89 5.92 -0.83 -17.54
N TRP A 90 5.20 -0.66 -18.64
CA TRP A 90 5.39 0.48 -19.54
C TRP A 90 5.21 1.83 -18.82
N LEU A 91 4.23 1.93 -17.90
CA LEU A 91 4.06 3.13 -17.07
C LEU A 91 5.30 3.42 -16.21
N HIS A 92 5.87 2.41 -15.55
CA HIS A 92 7.09 2.60 -14.77
C HIS A 92 8.27 3.02 -15.65
N ASP A 93 8.44 2.39 -16.81
CA ASP A 93 9.58 2.64 -17.70
C ASP A 93 9.50 4.02 -18.38
N ASN A 94 8.30 4.56 -18.60
CA ASN A 94 8.10 5.76 -19.45
C ASN A 94 7.46 6.96 -18.76
N LYS A 95 6.82 6.76 -17.60
CA LYS A 95 5.99 7.78 -16.94
C LYS A 95 6.34 7.99 -15.46
N GLN A 96 7.39 7.34 -14.96
CA GLN A 96 7.92 7.63 -13.64
C GLN A 96 8.46 9.07 -13.57
N GLU A 97 7.91 9.88 -12.67
CA GLU A 97 8.32 11.27 -12.41
C GLU A 97 9.30 11.31 -11.23
N ASP A 98 10.27 12.23 -11.25
CA ASP A 98 11.22 12.38 -10.15
C ASP A 98 10.52 12.84 -8.85
N GLY A 99 10.91 12.24 -7.72
CA GLY A 99 10.31 12.53 -6.41
C GLY A 99 8.85 12.10 -6.23
N TRP A 100 8.27 11.37 -7.20
CA TRP A 100 6.93 10.79 -7.11
C TRP A 100 7.00 9.26 -7.10
N ILE A 101 6.04 8.60 -6.48
CA ILE A 101 5.85 7.15 -6.53
C ILE A 101 4.70 6.88 -7.49
N LEU A 102 4.97 6.17 -8.58
CA LEU A 102 3.95 5.80 -9.56
C LEU A 102 3.14 4.59 -9.04
N ASP A 103 1.82 4.76 -8.94
CA ASP A 103 0.86 3.69 -8.67
C ASP A 103 0.32 3.15 -10.01
N SER A 104 0.92 2.04 -10.46
CA SER A 104 0.61 1.37 -11.72
C SER A 104 -0.56 0.40 -11.63
N TYR A 105 -1.34 0.43 -10.54
CA TYR A 105 -2.47 -0.50 -10.38
C TYR A 105 -3.59 -0.24 -11.41
N LEU A 106 -3.64 -1.07 -12.45
CA LEU A 106 -4.64 -1.04 -13.53
C LEU A 106 -5.80 -2.03 -13.30
N GLY A 107 -6.02 -2.47 -12.05
CA GLY A 107 -7.03 -3.49 -11.73
C GLY A 107 -8.48 -3.03 -11.95
N ASN A 108 -8.76 -1.72 -11.91
CA ASN A 108 -10.09 -1.18 -12.14
C ASN A 108 -10.49 -1.24 -13.63
N LYS A 109 -11.76 -1.51 -13.92
CA LYS A 109 -12.29 -1.57 -15.31
C LYS A 109 -12.11 -0.25 -16.05
N SER A 110 -12.14 0.88 -15.34
CA SER A 110 -11.98 2.22 -15.94
C SER A 110 -10.53 2.68 -16.09
N SER A 111 -9.55 1.89 -15.60
CA SER A 111 -8.12 2.25 -15.65
C SER A 111 -7.50 2.10 -17.04
N VAL A 112 -8.14 1.36 -17.94
CA VAL A 112 -7.66 1.11 -19.31
C VAL A 112 -8.81 1.36 -20.28
N GLU A 113 -8.57 2.23 -21.25
CA GLU A 113 -9.54 2.60 -22.27
C GLU A 113 -8.91 2.43 -23.65
N TYR A 114 -9.54 1.65 -24.52
CA TYR A 114 -9.05 1.40 -25.87
C TYR A 114 -9.39 2.57 -26.81
N THR A 115 -8.46 2.89 -27.71
CA THR A 115 -8.58 3.90 -28.76
C THR A 115 -7.92 3.39 -30.04
N GLU A 116 -8.18 4.02 -31.18
CA GLU A 116 -7.53 3.70 -32.46
C GLU A 116 -6.00 3.84 -32.41
N ASN A 117 -5.48 4.67 -31.50
CA ASN A 117 -4.05 4.96 -31.37
C ASN A 117 -3.37 4.18 -30.21
N GLY A 118 -4.08 3.23 -29.58
CA GLY A 118 -3.58 2.46 -28.43
C GLY A 118 -4.50 2.54 -27.20
N TYR A 119 -3.92 2.45 -26.01
CA TYR A 119 -4.65 2.39 -24.75
C TYR A 119 -4.43 3.64 -23.89
N ILE A 120 -5.48 4.34 -23.49
CA ILE A 120 -5.40 5.38 -22.47
C ILE A 120 -5.35 4.70 -21.10
N LEU A 121 -4.22 4.83 -20.43
CA LEU A 121 -3.99 4.33 -19.07
C LEU A 121 -4.23 5.45 -18.07
N LYS A 122 -5.12 5.22 -17.10
CA LYS A 122 -5.41 6.13 -15.99
C LYS A 122 -4.75 5.60 -14.73
N TYR A 123 -3.79 6.35 -14.20
CA TYR A 123 -2.96 5.96 -13.06
C TYR A 123 -2.81 7.12 -12.08
N ARG A 124 -2.11 6.89 -10.98
CA ARG A 124 -1.86 7.91 -9.95
C ARG A 124 -0.38 8.02 -9.67
N VAL A 125 0.04 9.20 -9.23
CA VAL A 125 1.35 9.43 -8.63
C VAL A 125 1.16 9.90 -7.20
N ILE A 126 2.04 9.45 -6.31
CA ILE A 126 1.97 9.69 -4.87
C ILE A 126 3.26 10.35 -4.40
N LYS A 127 3.16 11.36 -3.54
CA LYS A 127 4.31 11.96 -2.86
C LYS A 127 4.00 12.13 -1.38
N TYR A 128 5.02 11.98 -0.54
CA TYR A 128 4.93 12.18 0.90
C TYR A 128 5.75 13.41 1.27
N ILE A 129 5.10 14.39 1.89
CA ILE A 129 5.73 15.66 2.30
C ILE A 129 5.58 15.87 3.81
N GLU A 130 6.45 16.68 4.39
CA GLU A 130 6.34 17.04 5.81
C GLU A 130 4.97 17.66 6.11
N ALA A 131 4.42 17.32 7.28
CA ALA A 131 3.16 17.91 7.72
C ALA A 131 3.42 19.33 8.23
N ASP A 132 2.73 20.32 7.66
CA ASP A 132 2.71 21.66 8.24
C ASP A 132 2.02 21.60 9.61
N ASN A 133 2.66 22.18 10.62
CA ASN A 133 2.25 22.11 12.04
C ASN A 133 0.86 22.70 12.33
N GLU A 134 0.16 23.27 11.35
CA GLU A 134 -1.19 23.85 11.49
C GLU A 134 -2.33 22.85 11.25
N GLN A 135 -2.09 21.67 10.70
CA GLN A 135 -3.16 20.68 10.41
C GLN A 135 -3.39 19.64 11.52
N ILE A 136 -2.75 19.81 12.68
CA ILE A 136 -2.92 18.94 13.84
C ILE A 136 -3.59 19.72 14.98
N SER A 137 -4.77 20.28 14.71
CA SER A 137 -5.70 20.79 15.73
C SER A 137 -6.97 19.95 15.74
#